data_AF-A0A849FM75-F1
#
_entry.id   AF-A0A849FM75-F1
#
_cell.length_a   1.000
_cell.length_b   1.000
_cell.length_c   1.000
_cell.angle_alpha   90.00
_cell.angle_beta   90.00
_cell.angle_gamma   90.00
#
_symmetry.space_group_name_H-M   'P 1'
#
loop_
_entity.id
_entity.type
_entity.pdbx_description
1 polymer ?
#
loop_
_entity_poly.entity_id
_entity_poly.type
_entity_poly.pdbx_seq_one_letter_code
_entity_poly.pdbx_strand_id
1 'polypeptide(L)' 'METLTFFIGSYTEYPTPGFGRKGEGIYTIQMNMETGKLTTVHAEKARNPSYLAISNDNNFLY' A
#
# COMPACT_ATOMS: atom_id res chain seq x y z
N MET A 1 -20.88 -7.29 5.22
CA MET A 1 -20.16 -6.42 4.27
C MET A 1 -18.81 -7.06 4.03
N GLU A 2 -18.57 -7.50 2.80
CA GLU A 2 -17.31 -8.10 2.40
C GLU A 2 -16.26 -7.01 2.17
N THR A 3 -15.06 -7.21 2.72
CA THR A 3 -13.93 -6.28 2.55
C THR A 3 -12.73 -7.00 1.98
N LEU A 4 -12.09 -6.40 0.98
CA LEU A 4 -10.82 -6.86 0.43
C LEU A 4 -9.69 -6.05 1.05
N THR A 5 -8.69 -6.73 1.61
CA THR A 5 -7.47 -6.10 2.11
C THR A 5 -6.34 -6.29 1.11
N PHE A 6 -5.61 -5.22 0.81
CA PHE A 6 -4.43 -5.27 -0.05
C PHE A 6 -3.38 -4.25 0.39
N PHE A 7 -2.15 -4.48 -0.08
CA PHE A 7 -0.99 -3.67 0.27
C PHE A 7 -0.52 -2.86 -0.95
N ILE A 8 -0.19 -1.59 -0.74
CA ILE A 8 0.31 -0.70 -1.79
C ILE A 8 1.70 -0.23 -1.41
N GLY A 9 2.67 -0.55 -2.26
CA GLY A 9 4.00 0.02 -2.23
C GLY A 9 4.06 1.40 -2.89
N SER A 10 4.94 2.28 -2.43
CA SER A 10 5.06 3.64 -2.97
C SER A 10 6.51 4.10 -3.14
N TYR A 11 6.73 5.04 -4.05
CA TYR A 11 7.98 5.80 -4.06
C TYR A 11 7.95 6.85 -2.95
N THR A 12 8.95 6.78 -2.07
CA THR A 12 9.13 7.71 -0.94
C THR A 12 10.12 8.84 -1.25
N GLU A 13 10.74 8.78 -2.42
CA GLU A 13 11.65 9.80 -2.94
C GLU A 13 11.15 10.28 -4.31
N TYR A 14 11.57 11.47 -4.72
CA TYR A 14 11.23 12.00 -6.03
C TYR A 14 12.07 11.29 -7.09
N PRO A 15 11.47 10.53 -8.02
CA PRO A 15 12.23 10.03 -9.17
C PRO A 15 12.67 11.18 -10.08
N THR A 16 11.87 12.26 -10.12
CA THR A 16 12.18 13.51 -10.83
C THR A 16 11.90 14.69 -9.89
N PRO A 17 12.86 15.61 -9.66
CA PRO A 17 12.65 16.78 -8.82
C PRO A 17 11.41 17.58 -9.26
N GLY A 18 10.50 17.86 -8.32
CA GLY A 18 9.28 18.65 -8.58
C GLY A 18 8.10 17.89 -9.21
N PHE A 19 8.22 16.57 -9.45
CA PHE A 19 7.14 15.77 -10.02
C PHE A 19 6.48 14.86 -8.96
N GLY A 20 5.19 15.06 -8.71
CA GLY A 20 4.36 14.18 -7.85
C GLY A 20 4.40 14.49 -6.35
N ARG A 21 3.94 13.53 -5.55
CA ARG A 21 4.04 13.53 -4.08
C ARG A 21 4.73 12.24 -3.64
N LYS A 22 5.44 12.31 -2.51
CA LYS A 22 6.07 11.15 -1.89
C LYS A 22 5.02 10.38 -1.11
N GLY A 23 5.01 9.05 -1.27
CA GLY A 23 4.34 8.18 -0.32
C GLY A 23 5.16 8.04 0.98
N GLU A 24 4.58 7.39 1.97
CA GLU A 24 5.19 7.15 3.29
C GLU A 24 5.88 5.78 3.38
N GLY A 25 5.64 4.88 2.41
CA GLY A 25 6.17 3.53 2.38
C GLY A 25 5.12 2.53 1.88
N ILE A 26 4.71 1.60 2.74
CA ILE A 26 3.71 0.57 2.45
C ILE A 26 2.39 0.95 3.13
N TYR A 27 1.29 0.90 2.38
CA TYR A 27 -0.05 1.14 2.92
C TYR A 27 -0.87 -0.13 2.95
N THR A 28 -1.60 -0.36 4.05
CA THR A 28 -2.66 -1.38 4.12
C THR A 28 -4.00 -0.70 3.84
N ILE A 29 -4.66 -1.15 2.77
CA ILE A 29 -5.95 -0.60 2.33
C ILE A 29 -7.03 -1.66 2.49
N GLN A 30 -8.21 -1.23 2.94
CA GLN A 30 -9.44 -2.01 2.86
C GLN A 30 -10.40 -1.38 1.86
N MET A 31 -10.89 -2.20 0.93
CA MET A 31 -11.96 -1.85 0.00
C MET A 31 -13.26 -2.51 0.43
N ASN A 32 -14.31 -1.70 0.58
CA ASN A 32 -15.67 -2.21 0.65
C ASN A 32 -16.07 -2.72 -0.75
N MET A 33 -16.35 -4.02 -0.87
CA MET A 33 -16.58 -4.67 -2.18
C MET A 33 -17.92 -4.30 -2.83
N GLU A 34 -18.87 -3.76 -2.07
CA GLU A 34 -20.19 -3.36 -2.57
C GLU A 34 -20.17 -1.93 -3.15
N THR A 35 -19.40 -1.02 -2.53
CA THR A 35 -19.39 0.41 -2.85
C THR A 35 -18.11 0.89 -3.53
N GLY A 36 -17.03 0.09 -3.47
CA GLY A 36 -15.70 0.49 -3.92
C GLY A 36 -14.99 1.49 -3.00
N LYS A 37 -15.58 1.85 -1.85
CA LYS A 37 -14.96 2.79 -0.91
C LYS A 37 -13.65 2.21 -0.35
N LEU A 38 -12.57 2.97 -0.48
CA LEU A 38 -11.25 2.65 0.06
C LEU A 38 -11.03 3.33 1.41
N THR A 39 -10.41 2.62 2.34
CA THR A 39 -9.98 3.14 3.64
C THR A 39 -8.54 2.73 3.91
N THR A 40 -7.69 3.68 4.28
CA THR A 40 -6.34 3.39 4.78
C THR A 40 -6.45 2.89 6.21
N VAL A 41 -5.99 1.67 6.46
CA VAL A 41 -6.02 1.03 7.78
C VAL A 41 -4.71 1.26 8.51
N HIS A 42 -3.59 1.20 7.79
CA HIS A 42 -2.25 1.32 8.35
C HIS A 42 -1.26 1.84 7.30
N ALA A 43 -0.16 2.43 7.76
CA ALA A 43 0.98 2.82 6.95
C ALA A 43 2.28 2.46 7.68
N GLU A 44 3.16 1.73 7.00
CA GLU A 44 4.47 1.33 7.49
C GLU A 44 5.56 2.09 6.70
N LYS A 45 6.58 2.59 7.41
CA LYS A 45 7.63 3.39 6.78
C LYS A 45 8.68 2.48 6.19
N ALA A 46 8.80 2.51 4.86
CA ALA A 46 9.82 1.78 4.12
C ALA A 46 10.32 2.64 2.96
N ARG A 47 11.61 2.55 2.62
CA ARG A 47 12.20 3.36 1.55
C ARG A 47 11.93 2.71 0.19
N ASN A 48 11.15 3.39 -0.65
CA ASN A 48 10.79 2.98 -2.02
C ASN A 48 10.39 1.50 -2.18
N PRO A 49 9.43 0.96 -1.38
CA PRO A 49 8.91 -0.39 -1.56
C PRO A 49 8.11 -0.47 -2.87
N SER A 50 8.79 -0.57 -4.00
CA SER A 50 8.19 -0.51 -5.34
C SER A 50 7.54 -1.82 -5.79
N TYR A 51 7.81 -2.91 -5.07
CA TYR A 51 7.25 -4.23 -5.30
C TYR A 51 7.02 -4.91 -3.95
N LEU A 52 5.97 -5.73 -3.88
CA LEU A 52 5.58 -6.47 -2.68
C LEU A 52 5.13 -7.87 -3.07
N ALA A 53 5.49 -8.86 -2.27
CA ALA A 53 5.03 -10.24 -2.38
C ALA A 53 4.48 -10.71 -1.03
N ILE A 54 3.28 -11.29 -1.05
CA ILE A 54 2.65 -11.85 0.16
C ILE A 54 3.03 -13.33 0.24
N SER A 55 3.37 -13.81 1.44
CA SER A 55 3.58 -15.24 1.67
C SER A 55 2.29 -16.02 1.43
N ASN A 56 2.39 -17.29 1.02
CA ASN A 56 1.19 -18.12 0.73
C ASN A 56 0.26 -18.29 1.94
N ASP A 57 0.76 -18.16 3.17
CA ASP A 57 0.00 -18.24 4.41
C ASP A 57 -0.52 -16.87 4.90
N ASN A 58 -0.25 -15.79 4.16
CA ASN A 58 -0.61 -14.41 4.46
C ASN A 58 -0.05 -13.87 5.80
N ASN A 59 0.95 -14.52 6.39
CA ASN A 59 1.56 -14.06 7.64
C ASN A 59 2.69 -13.06 7.42
N PHE A 60 3.28 -13.02 6.21
CA PHE A 60 4.42 -12.17 5.89
C PHE A 60 4.22 -11.41 4.57
N LEU A 61 4.78 -10.19 4.55
CA LEU A 61 4.90 -9.35 3.37
C LEU A 61 6.39 -9.13 3.11
N TYR A 62 6.84 -9.41 1.88
CA TYR A 62 8.22 -9.26 1.40
C TYR A 62 8.33 -8.12 0.39
#